data_AF-A0A5P9P1M9-F1
#
_entry.id   AF-A0A5P9P1M9-F1
#
_cell.length_a   1.000
_cell.length_b   1.000
_cell.length_c   1.000
_cell.angle_alpha   90.00
_cell.angle_beta   90.00
_cell.angle_gamma   90.00
#
_symmetry.space_group_name_H-M   'P 1'
#
loop_
_entity.id
_entity.type
_entity.pdbx_description
1 polymer ?
#
loop_
_entity_poly.entity_id
_entity_poly.type
_entity_poly.pdbx_seq_one_letter_code
_entity_poly.pdbx_strand_id
1 'polypeptide(L)'
;MILSAFAPLGTVSAAAASNDAPSDDVDELTVSVDGTVVTVESNETAVENATVNVTTDENATYEGTGEYSTDANGTVDLIEPEETVNVTVTATAQNASGVDVTGETTAMLEPEPEGLALDVEQNGDVTVTVTDNGTAVPNATVDVSTVDENASYTDTGTYTTDENGTVSLDAPFGNESVEVLFNATVDDESVEMTETLEPAEFDTFGSLVSTFVEDAKEDTDGPLGLTVANFVVEHNPGNAPDHAGPPSHAGPPGDGDETKDNQGPPEHAGGPSDEDKNGTQGPPGEDDKDAADGDEADDENEDEEEEAETERRGNGNGGGPPEDVGPK
;
A
#
# COMPACT_ATOMS: atom_id res chain seq x y z
N MET A 1 75.19 32.32 57.19
CA MET A 1 73.71 32.30 57.25
C MET A 1 73.27 30.86 57.23
N ILE A 2 72.54 30.48 58.28
CA ILE A 2 71.53 29.41 58.36
C ILE A 2 72.01 27.96 58.11
N LEU A 3 72.31 27.31 59.25
CA LEU A 3 72.09 25.91 59.54
C LEU A 3 70.65 25.50 59.16
N SER A 4 70.46 24.38 58.46
CA SER A 4 69.22 23.61 58.52
C SER A 4 69.52 22.12 58.54
N ALA A 5 69.04 21.48 59.59
CA ALA A 5 69.06 20.06 59.89
C ALA A 5 67.98 19.30 59.11
N PHE A 6 68.13 17.98 58.93
CA PHE A 6 67.11 16.99 59.31
C PHE A 6 67.67 15.55 59.19
N ALA A 7 67.19 14.66 60.07
CA ALA A 7 67.70 13.34 60.44
C ALA A 7 67.20 12.19 59.51
N PRO A 8 67.77 10.96 59.63
CA PRO A 8 67.31 9.76 58.93
C PRO A 8 66.21 9.02 59.73
N LEU A 9 65.40 8.18 59.06
CA LEU A 9 64.70 6.96 59.54
C LEU A 9 63.36 6.78 58.82
N GLY A 10 63.04 5.53 58.45
CA GLY A 10 61.68 5.13 58.10
C GLY A 10 61.59 4.06 57.03
N THR A 11 61.90 2.82 57.40
CA THR A 11 61.40 1.63 56.70
C THR A 11 59.89 1.73 56.57
N VAL A 12 59.37 1.90 55.36
CA VAL A 12 57.94 1.66 55.10
C VAL A 12 57.74 0.15 55.11
N SER A 13 57.00 -0.30 56.11
CA SER A 13 56.39 -1.62 56.13
C SER A 13 55.54 -1.75 54.87
N ALA A 14 55.87 -2.70 54.00
CA ALA A 14 54.94 -3.14 52.99
C ALA A 14 53.71 -3.67 53.72
N ALA A 15 52.63 -2.87 53.76
CA ALA A 15 51.32 -3.39 54.03
C ALA A 15 51.08 -4.47 52.97
N ALA A 16 51.03 -5.72 53.42
CA ALA A 16 50.47 -6.79 52.61
C ALA A 16 49.08 -6.30 52.20
N ALA A 17 48.91 -5.94 50.94
CA ALA A 17 47.60 -5.94 50.34
C ALA A 17 47.08 -7.37 50.56
N SER A 18 46.08 -7.49 51.43
CA SER A 18 45.30 -8.72 51.49
C SER A 18 44.75 -8.86 50.09
N ASN A 19 45.34 -9.77 49.32
CA ASN A 19 44.77 -10.26 48.10
C ASN A 19 43.62 -11.16 48.54
N ASP A 20 42.59 -10.53 49.10
CA ASP A 20 41.29 -11.15 49.30
C ASP A 20 40.86 -11.52 47.89
N ALA A 21 40.93 -12.81 47.58
CA ALA A 21 40.36 -13.28 46.34
C ALA A 21 38.89 -12.83 46.35
N PRO A 22 38.34 -12.35 45.21
CA PRO A 22 36.90 -12.18 45.13
C PRO A 22 36.28 -13.50 45.60
N SER A 23 35.48 -13.46 46.65
CA SER A 23 34.77 -14.64 47.09
C SER A 23 33.82 -15.01 45.96
N ASP A 24 33.93 -16.23 45.43
CA ASP A 24 32.91 -16.83 44.55
C ASP A 24 31.55 -17.03 45.27
N ASP A 25 31.40 -16.44 46.47
CA ASP A 25 30.17 -16.48 47.22
C ASP A 25 29.24 -15.36 46.71
N VAL A 26 27.99 -15.73 46.51
CA VAL A 26 26.94 -14.78 46.12
C VAL A 26 26.37 -14.20 47.40
N ASP A 27 26.74 -12.97 47.73
CA ASP A 27 26.22 -12.28 48.92
C ASP A 27 25.05 -11.35 48.57
N GLU A 28 25.14 -10.68 47.42
CA GLU A 28 24.15 -9.72 46.91
C GLU A 28 24.12 -9.79 45.39
N LEU A 29 22.92 -9.78 44.80
CA LEU A 29 22.75 -9.73 43.35
C LEU A 29 22.44 -8.30 42.91
N THR A 30 23.28 -7.78 42.03
CA THR A 30 23.02 -6.57 41.27
C THR A 30 22.42 -6.96 39.93
N VAL A 31 21.20 -6.49 39.67
CA VAL A 31 20.50 -6.71 38.40
C VAL A 31 20.42 -5.37 37.68
N SER A 32 20.87 -5.34 36.44
CA SER A 32 20.76 -4.18 35.56
C SER A 32 20.18 -4.59 34.22
N VAL A 33 19.53 -3.64 33.54
CA VAL A 33 18.90 -3.84 32.25
C VAL A 33 19.35 -2.71 31.34
N ASP A 34 19.92 -3.04 30.19
CA ASP A 34 20.36 -2.11 29.14
C ASP A 34 19.71 -2.51 27.82
N GLY A 35 18.73 -1.73 27.36
CA GLY A 35 17.82 -2.15 26.29
C GLY A 35 17.11 -3.44 26.68
N THR A 36 17.24 -4.48 25.85
CA THR A 36 16.70 -5.83 26.11
C THR A 36 17.67 -6.77 26.83
N VAL A 37 18.88 -6.31 27.18
CA VAL A 37 19.90 -7.15 27.82
C VAL A 37 19.86 -7.01 29.33
N VAL A 38 19.57 -8.10 30.03
CA VAL A 38 19.64 -8.19 31.49
C VAL A 38 21.02 -8.67 31.89
N THR A 39 21.66 -8.01 32.85
CA THR A 39 22.95 -8.41 33.44
C THR A 39 22.80 -8.65 34.93
N VAL A 40 23.31 -9.81 35.41
CA VAL A 40 23.28 -10.24 36.81
C VAL A 40 24.71 -10.42 37.31
N GLU A 41 25.07 -9.63 38.33
CA GLU A 41 26.40 -9.63 38.92
C GLU A 41 26.34 -9.80 40.44
N SER A 42 27.39 -10.39 41.01
CA SER A 42 27.69 -10.40 42.44
C SER A 42 29.13 -9.95 42.61
N ASN A 43 29.37 -8.95 43.46
CA ASN A 43 30.71 -8.38 43.68
C ASN A 43 31.43 -8.03 42.35
N GLU A 44 30.73 -7.38 41.42
CA GLU A 44 31.26 -6.98 40.09
C GLU A 44 31.70 -8.18 39.22
N THR A 45 31.21 -9.39 39.52
CA THR A 45 31.47 -10.61 38.76
C THR A 45 30.17 -11.18 38.23
N ALA A 46 30.16 -11.55 36.95
CA ALA A 46 29.03 -12.20 36.30
C ALA A 46 28.59 -13.49 37.02
N VAL A 47 27.28 -13.64 37.20
CA VAL A 47 26.68 -14.84 37.81
C VAL A 47 26.06 -15.71 36.72
N GLU A 48 26.72 -16.81 36.36
CA GLU A 48 26.20 -17.81 35.42
C GLU A 48 25.08 -18.66 36.06
N ASN A 49 24.09 -19.08 35.26
CA ASN A 49 22.98 -19.95 35.69
C ASN A 49 22.11 -19.36 36.81
N ALA A 50 22.09 -18.04 36.99
CA ALA A 50 21.09 -17.38 37.82
C ALA A 50 19.72 -17.49 37.14
N THR A 51 18.69 -17.75 37.92
CA THR A 51 17.30 -17.77 37.45
C THR A 51 16.78 -16.35 37.38
N VAL A 52 16.38 -15.88 36.19
CA VAL A 52 15.84 -14.54 35.96
C VAL A 52 14.36 -14.67 35.62
N ASN A 53 13.48 -14.11 36.46
CA ASN A 53 12.05 -14.09 36.24
C ASN A 53 11.61 -12.68 35.82
N VAL A 54 11.04 -12.57 34.63
CA VAL A 54 10.56 -11.32 34.03
C VAL A 54 9.04 -11.30 34.07
N THR A 55 8.49 -10.28 34.71
CA THR A 55 7.05 -10.05 34.80
C THR A 55 6.70 -8.62 34.46
N THR A 56 5.47 -8.40 34.03
CA THR A 56 4.87 -7.08 33.85
C THR A 56 3.86 -6.79 34.97
N ASP A 57 3.36 -5.56 35.02
CA ASP A 57 2.18 -5.25 35.83
C ASP A 57 0.95 -6.04 35.35
N GLU A 58 -0.02 -6.27 36.25
CA GLU A 58 -1.21 -7.12 36.00
C GLU A 58 -2.04 -6.76 34.74
N ASN A 59 -1.86 -5.57 34.17
CA ASN A 59 -2.61 -5.09 32.99
C ASN A 59 -1.76 -4.97 31.71
N ALA A 60 -0.47 -5.26 31.76
CA ALA A 60 0.43 -5.15 30.61
C ALA A 60 0.81 -6.54 30.11
N THR A 61 0.79 -6.73 28.79
CA THR A 61 1.20 -7.96 28.12
C THR A 61 2.54 -7.75 27.44
N TYR A 62 3.47 -8.68 27.63
CA TYR A 62 4.76 -8.69 26.95
C TYR A 62 5.16 -10.14 26.67
N GLU A 63 5.47 -10.44 25.41
CA GLU A 63 5.86 -11.79 24.95
C GLU A 63 7.12 -12.31 25.67
N GLY A 64 8.04 -11.41 26.06
CA GLY A 64 9.25 -11.76 26.81
C GLY A 64 9.05 -11.94 28.33
N THR A 65 7.82 -12.14 28.80
CA THR A 65 7.58 -12.55 30.19
C THR A 65 7.91 -14.03 30.38
N GLY A 66 8.54 -14.38 31.51
CA GLY A 66 8.91 -15.77 31.78
C GLY A 66 10.15 -15.94 32.64
N GLU A 67 10.63 -17.18 32.69
CA GLU A 67 11.84 -17.58 33.42
C GLU A 67 12.98 -17.87 32.45
N TYR A 68 14.14 -17.29 32.73
CA TYR A 68 15.36 -17.37 31.95
C TYR A 68 16.52 -17.82 32.84
N SER A 69 17.61 -18.25 32.21
CA SER A 69 18.87 -18.55 32.90
C SER A 69 19.99 -17.74 32.29
N THR A 70 20.79 -17.09 33.14
CA THR A 70 21.93 -16.31 32.66
C THR A 70 23.00 -17.21 32.04
N ASP A 71 23.65 -16.69 31.00
CA ASP A 71 24.78 -17.32 30.34
C ASP A 71 26.09 -17.18 31.13
N ALA A 72 27.21 -17.61 30.54
CA ALA A 72 28.55 -17.50 31.15
C ALA A 72 29.01 -16.06 31.42
N ASN A 73 28.36 -15.07 30.80
CA ASN A 73 28.62 -13.66 31.03
C ASN A 73 27.65 -13.05 32.05
N GLY A 74 26.77 -13.85 32.66
CA GLY A 74 25.75 -13.35 33.59
C GLY A 74 24.63 -12.59 32.89
N THR A 75 24.42 -12.85 31.59
CA THR A 75 23.49 -12.08 30.76
C THR A 75 22.30 -12.90 30.26
N VAL A 76 21.19 -12.22 30.00
CA VAL A 76 19.99 -12.75 29.32
C VAL A 76 19.52 -11.71 28.29
N ASP A 77 19.38 -12.14 27.04
CA ASP A 77 18.76 -11.34 25.98
C ASP A 77 17.24 -11.56 25.99
N LEU A 78 16.49 -10.48 26.24
CA LEU A 78 15.03 -10.50 26.19
C LEU A 78 14.52 -10.24 24.77
N ILE A 79 13.27 -10.63 24.52
CA ILE A 79 12.58 -10.35 23.26
C ILE A 79 12.33 -8.83 23.18
N GLU A 80 12.48 -8.24 22.01
CA GLU A 80 12.14 -6.83 21.84
C GLU A 80 10.63 -6.59 22.03
N PRO A 81 10.23 -5.55 22.76
CA PRO A 81 8.81 -5.29 22.95
C PRO A 81 8.23 -4.56 21.73
N GLU A 82 7.00 -4.90 21.34
CA GLU A 82 6.26 -4.18 20.27
C GLU A 82 5.77 -2.79 20.72
N GLU A 83 5.64 -2.58 22.03
CA GLU A 83 5.21 -1.32 22.64
C GLU A 83 6.02 -1.06 23.91
N THR A 84 6.17 0.21 24.31
CA THR A 84 6.86 0.56 25.55
C THR A 84 6.22 -0.15 26.75
N VAL A 85 6.99 -0.94 27.47
CA VAL A 85 6.51 -1.76 28.59
C VAL A 85 7.41 -1.63 29.82
N ASN A 86 6.77 -1.58 31.00
CA ASN A 86 7.50 -1.66 32.26
C ASN A 86 7.57 -3.13 32.70
N VAL A 87 8.79 -3.61 32.91
CA VAL A 87 9.06 -4.97 33.39
C VAL A 87 9.71 -4.92 34.78
N THR A 88 9.37 -5.91 35.59
CA THR A 88 10.06 -6.25 36.82
C THR A 88 10.90 -7.49 36.55
N VAL A 89 12.19 -7.40 36.85
CA VAL A 89 13.16 -8.46 36.64
C VAL A 89 13.68 -8.89 38.01
N THR A 90 13.40 -10.14 38.38
CA THR A 90 13.85 -10.74 39.63
C THR A 90 14.87 -11.83 39.32
N ALA A 91 16.12 -11.64 39.71
CA ALA A 91 17.17 -12.65 39.61
C ALA A 91 17.30 -13.42 40.94
N THR A 92 17.52 -14.73 40.85
CA THR A 92 17.76 -15.62 42.00
C THR A 92 18.98 -16.50 41.73
N ALA A 93 19.90 -16.59 42.69
CA ALA A 93 21.05 -17.49 42.64
C ALA A 93 21.32 -18.09 44.02
N GLN A 94 21.91 -19.28 44.08
CA GLN A 94 22.30 -19.88 45.36
C GLN A 94 23.74 -19.49 45.72
N ASN A 95 23.93 -19.08 46.97
CA ASN A 95 25.25 -18.85 47.53
C ASN A 95 25.98 -20.17 47.87
N ALA A 96 27.23 -20.10 48.31
CA ALA A 96 28.04 -21.29 48.65
C ALA A 96 27.46 -22.12 49.81
N SER A 97 26.57 -21.52 50.61
CA SER A 97 25.83 -22.19 51.69
C SER A 97 24.51 -22.82 51.23
N GLY A 98 24.15 -22.71 49.95
CA GLY A 98 22.89 -23.22 49.38
C GLY A 98 21.67 -22.41 49.78
N VAL A 99 21.85 -21.12 50.07
CA VAL A 99 20.77 -20.17 50.37
C VAL A 99 20.49 -19.35 49.11
N ASP A 100 19.21 -19.22 48.76
CA ASP A 100 18.78 -18.36 47.66
C ASP A 100 19.01 -16.88 48.02
N VAL A 101 19.75 -16.19 47.15
CA VAL A 101 19.95 -14.74 47.14
C VAL A 101 19.15 -14.20 45.98
N THR A 102 18.45 -13.09 46.22
CA THR A 102 17.56 -12.47 45.23
C THR A 102 17.98 -11.03 44.99
N GLY A 103 17.91 -10.61 43.74
CA GLY A 103 18.06 -9.22 43.31
C GLY A 103 16.85 -8.85 42.45
N GLU A 104 16.39 -7.61 42.54
CA GLU A 104 15.23 -7.14 41.80
C GLU A 104 15.53 -5.76 41.21
N THR A 105 15.09 -5.55 39.99
CA THR A 105 15.09 -4.24 39.34
C THR A 105 13.86 -4.07 38.46
N THR A 106 13.53 -2.82 38.16
CA THR A 106 12.46 -2.46 37.23
C THR A 106 13.07 -1.69 36.07
N ALA A 107 12.66 -2.02 34.85
CA ALA A 107 13.13 -1.37 33.65
C ALA A 107 11.96 -1.03 32.72
N MET A 108 12.09 0.08 32.00
CA MET A 108 11.19 0.42 30.90
C MET A 108 11.87 -0.04 29.61
N LEU A 109 11.27 -1.01 28.95
CA LEU A 109 11.72 -1.49 27.65
C LEU A 109 10.96 -0.71 26.59
N GLU A 110 11.68 -0.22 25.60
CA GLU A 110 11.15 0.48 24.44
C GLU A 110 11.43 -0.38 23.19
N PRO A 111 10.54 -0.37 22.19
CA PRO A 111 10.84 -0.96 20.88
C PRO A 111 12.11 -0.31 20.29
N GLU A 112 12.88 -1.05 19.51
CA GLU A 112 13.96 -0.48 18.71
C GLU A 112 13.34 0.50 17.70
N PRO A 113 13.92 1.70 17.53
CA PRO A 113 13.36 2.63 16.57
C PRO A 113 13.51 2.10 15.14
N GLU A 114 12.39 1.84 14.47
CA GLU A 114 12.42 1.32 13.08
C GLU A 114 12.93 2.34 12.05
N GLY A 115 13.05 3.62 12.44
CA GLY A 115 13.45 4.72 11.56
C GLY A 115 12.42 5.03 10.48
N LEU A 116 12.85 5.74 9.42
CA LEU A 116 11.98 6.05 8.28
C LEU A 116 11.75 4.78 7.43
N ALA A 117 10.49 4.43 7.24
CA ALA A 117 10.04 3.31 6.44
C ALA A 117 9.01 3.74 5.39
N LEU A 118 8.96 2.98 4.29
CA LEU A 118 8.02 3.16 3.20
C LEU A 118 7.39 1.82 2.85
N ASP A 119 6.07 1.83 2.68
CA ASP A 119 5.26 0.68 2.33
C ASP A 119 4.36 1.02 1.15
N VAL A 120 4.21 0.08 0.22
CA VAL A 120 3.40 0.25 -0.99
C VAL A 120 2.44 -0.93 -1.09
N GLU A 121 1.14 -0.63 -1.02
CA GLU A 121 0.07 -1.63 -1.13
C GLU A 121 -0.80 -1.33 -2.37
N GLN A 122 -1.12 -2.38 -3.13
CA GLN A 122 -2.00 -2.27 -4.30
C GLN A 122 -3.22 -3.18 -4.14
N ASN A 123 -4.39 -2.57 -3.94
CA ASN A 123 -5.69 -3.24 -3.77
C ASN A 123 -6.73 -2.71 -4.76
N GLY A 124 -6.31 -2.51 -6.01
CA GLY A 124 -7.04 -1.76 -7.03
C GLY A 124 -6.28 -0.47 -7.30
N ASP A 125 -6.40 0.48 -6.39
CA ASP A 125 -5.56 1.68 -6.34
C ASP A 125 -4.26 1.40 -5.57
N VAL A 126 -3.27 2.27 -5.74
CA VAL A 126 -1.96 2.16 -5.10
C VAL A 126 -1.90 3.12 -3.91
N THR A 127 -1.64 2.57 -2.72
CA THR A 127 -1.47 3.35 -1.49
C THR A 127 -0.01 3.28 -1.07
N VAL A 128 0.65 4.44 -1.03
CA VAL A 128 2.01 4.58 -0.49
C VAL A 128 1.90 5.13 0.93
N THR A 129 2.51 4.45 1.90
CA THR A 129 2.53 4.87 3.30
C THR A 129 3.95 5.18 3.73
N VAL A 130 4.15 6.33 4.38
CA VAL A 130 5.43 6.74 4.96
C VAL A 130 5.29 6.80 6.47
N THR A 131 6.13 6.03 7.16
CA THR A 131 6.19 6.00 8.63
C THR A 131 7.58 6.33 9.13
N ASP A 132 7.68 6.94 10.30
CA ASP A 132 8.93 7.11 11.05
C ASP A 132 8.71 6.51 12.43
N ASN A 133 9.51 5.49 12.75
CA ASN A 133 9.38 4.71 13.98
C ASN A 133 7.95 4.20 14.22
N GLY A 134 7.35 3.59 13.18
CA GLY A 134 5.97 3.08 13.18
C GLY A 134 4.87 4.15 13.19
N THR A 135 5.22 5.45 13.21
CA THR A 135 4.24 6.54 13.23
C THR A 135 4.09 7.16 11.85
N ALA A 136 2.86 7.32 11.37
CA ALA A 136 2.58 7.99 10.10
C ALA A 136 3.19 9.40 10.03
N VAL A 137 3.86 9.72 8.91
CA VAL A 137 4.53 11.00 8.70
C VAL A 137 3.76 11.87 7.71
N PRO A 138 3.06 12.92 8.16
CA PRO A 138 2.35 13.82 7.27
C PRO A 138 3.29 14.84 6.61
N ASN A 139 2.96 15.28 5.38
CA ASN A 139 3.77 16.19 4.57
C ASN A 139 5.18 15.68 4.22
N ALA A 140 5.41 14.36 4.28
CA ALA A 140 6.59 13.74 3.70
C ALA A 140 6.58 13.91 2.19
N THR A 141 7.74 14.10 1.58
CA THR A 141 7.85 14.19 0.11
C THR A 141 8.03 12.80 -0.46
N VAL A 142 7.20 12.40 -1.43
CA VAL A 142 7.30 11.10 -2.12
C VAL A 142 7.54 11.35 -3.60
N ASP A 143 8.72 11.01 -4.10
CA ASP A 143 9.04 11.03 -5.51
C ASP A 143 8.75 9.67 -6.14
N VAL A 144 7.99 9.67 -7.23
CA VAL A 144 7.52 8.49 -7.95
C VAL A 144 8.07 8.53 -9.37
N SER A 145 8.79 7.47 -9.77
CA SER A 145 9.39 7.37 -11.11
C SER A 145 9.39 5.92 -11.60
N THR A 146 9.33 5.71 -12.92
CA THR A 146 9.48 4.37 -13.49
C THR A 146 10.96 3.95 -13.47
N VAL A 147 11.20 2.66 -13.23
CA VAL A 147 12.57 2.10 -13.26
C VAL A 147 13.05 1.95 -14.71
N ASP A 148 12.17 1.53 -15.62
CA ASP A 148 12.45 1.48 -17.05
C ASP A 148 12.17 2.84 -17.72
N GLU A 149 13.15 3.35 -18.46
CA GLU A 149 13.05 4.60 -19.24
C GLU A 149 12.01 4.53 -20.37
N ASN A 150 11.61 3.33 -20.78
CA ASN A 150 10.61 3.09 -21.82
C ASN A 150 9.21 2.81 -21.24
N ALA A 151 9.11 2.57 -19.92
CA ALA A 151 7.83 2.41 -19.27
C ALA A 151 7.19 3.78 -19.00
N SER A 152 5.86 3.83 -19.08
CA SER A 152 5.07 5.02 -18.79
C SER A 152 4.10 4.71 -17.67
N TYR A 153 4.02 5.61 -16.69
CA TYR A 153 3.04 5.57 -15.61
C TYR A 153 2.52 6.99 -15.40
N THR A 154 1.19 7.13 -15.37
CA THR A 154 0.53 8.44 -15.33
C THR A 154 0.88 9.19 -14.05
N ASP A 155 0.92 8.48 -12.92
CA ASP A 155 1.24 9.02 -11.59
C ASP A 155 2.75 9.12 -11.29
N THR A 156 3.55 9.43 -12.31
CA THR A 156 4.94 9.82 -12.08
C THR A 156 5.01 11.28 -11.66
N GLY A 157 5.77 11.59 -10.61
CA GLY A 157 5.83 12.94 -10.08
C GLY A 157 6.26 13.00 -8.61
N THR A 158 6.10 14.17 -8.01
CA THR A 158 6.39 14.40 -6.59
C THR A 158 5.09 14.68 -5.85
N TYR A 159 4.85 13.92 -4.80
CA TYR A 159 3.65 13.95 -3.97
C TYR A 159 3.99 14.30 -2.53
N THR A 160 2.97 14.71 -1.78
CA THR A 160 3.09 14.96 -0.34
C THR A 160 2.10 14.10 0.41
N THR A 161 2.56 13.39 1.44
CA THR A 161 1.68 12.57 2.26
C THR A 161 0.62 13.40 3.00
N ASP A 162 -0.55 12.82 3.20
CA ASP A 162 -1.67 13.41 3.93
C ASP A 162 -1.50 13.34 5.47
N GLU A 163 -2.54 13.66 6.24
CA GLU A 163 -2.51 13.59 7.71
C GLU A 163 -2.25 12.17 8.26
N ASN A 164 -2.51 11.13 7.46
CA ASN A 164 -2.29 9.73 7.79
C ASN A 164 -0.95 9.20 7.24
N GLY A 165 -0.11 10.07 6.69
CA GLY A 165 1.17 9.66 6.11
C GLY A 165 1.04 8.88 4.81
N THR A 166 -0.09 9.02 4.09
CA THR A 166 -0.33 8.27 2.86
C THR A 166 -0.40 9.13 1.60
N VAL A 167 -0.11 8.52 0.46
CA VAL A 167 -0.38 9.04 -0.88
C VAL A 167 -1.22 7.99 -1.62
N SER A 168 -2.32 8.43 -2.23
CA SER A 168 -3.15 7.59 -3.10
C SER A 168 -2.79 7.88 -4.55
N LEU A 169 -2.42 6.85 -5.29
CA LEU A 169 -2.10 6.89 -6.71
C LEU A 169 -2.98 5.88 -7.45
N ASP A 170 -3.22 6.09 -8.73
CA ASP A 170 -3.98 5.16 -9.56
C ASP A 170 -3.10 3.99 -9.99
N ALA A 171 -3.68 2.81 -10.19
CA ALA A 171 -2.94 1.71 -10.81
C ALA A 171 -2.57 2.04 -12.26
N PRO A 172 -1.46 1.49 -12.79
CA PRO A 172 -1.07 1.73 -14.16
C PRO A 172 -2.16 1.31 -15.16
N PHE A 173 -2.34 2.12 -16.19
CA PHE A 173 -3.22 1.79 -17.32
C PHE A 173 -2.45 0.92 -18.31
N GLY A 174 -3.02 -0.22 -18.71
CA GLY A 174 -2.41 -1.06 -19.74
C GLY A 174 -2.73 -2.54 -19.58
N ASN A 175 -1.95 -3.38 -20.25
CA ASN A 175 -2.01 -4.84 -20.15
C ASN A 175 -0.70 -5.44 -19.62
N GLU A 176 0.21 -4.61 -19.11
CA GLU A 176 1.52 -4.99 -18.60
C GLU A 176 1.77 -4.28 -17.27
N SER A 177 2.41 -4.99 -16.34
CA SER A 177 2.82 -4.43 -15.05
C SER A 177 3.97 -3.45 -15.22
N VAL A 178 4.04 -2.44 -14.36
CA VAL A 178 5.05 -1.39 -14.40
C VAL A 178 5.88 -1.42 -13.13
N GLU A 179 7.21 -1.44 -13.26
CA GLU A 179 8.13 -1.35 -12.13
C GLU A 179 8.38 0.13 -11.78
N VAL A 180 8.02 0.53 -10.56
CA VAL A 180 8.04 1.90 -10.07
C VAL A 180 8.96 2.02 -8.86
N LEU A 181 9.81 3.05 -8.88
CA LEU A 181 10.65 3.48 -7.78
C LEU A 181 9.96 4.61 -7.01
N PHE A 182 9.79 4.39 -5.71
CA PHE A 182 9.28 5.33 -4.73
C PHE A 182 10.43 5.80 -3.86
N ASN A 183 10.60 7.10 -3.70
CA ASN A 183 11.57 7.71 -2.80
C ASN A 183 10.84 8.64 -1.83
N ALA A 184 10.74 8.25 -0.56
CA ALA A 184 10.24 9.14 0.49
C ALA A 184 11.39 9.89 1.14
N THR A 185 11.19 11.19 1.35
CA THR A 185 12.12 12.07 2.05
C THR A 185 11.38 12.83 3.15
N VAL A 186 11.95 12.77 4.35
CA VAL A 186 11.51 13.52 5.52
C VAL A 186 12.73 14.23 6.10
N ASP A 187 12.69 15.56 6.12
CA ASP A 187 13.83 16.41 6.48
C ASP A 187 15.12 16.08 5.69
N ASP A 188 16.09 15.42 6.33
CA ASP A 188 17.38 15.00 5.75
C ASP A 188 17.51 13.47 5.60
N GLU A 189 16.45 12.71 5.89
CA GLU A 189 16.40 11.26 5.79
C GLU A 189 15.58 10.84 4.57
N SER A 190 16.05 9.80 3.86
CA SER A 190 15.39 9.29 2.66
C SER A 190 15.38 7.76 2.64
N VAL A 191 14.26 7.19 2.19
CA VAL A 191 14.08 5.76 1.99
C VAL A 191 13.54 5.50 0.59
N GLU A 192 14.07 4.47 -0.07
CA GLU A 192 13.67 4.07 -1.42
C GLU A 192 13.05 2.67 -1.40
N MET A 193 11.99 2.47 -2.18
CA MET A 193 11.37 1.17 -2.42
C MET A 193 11.05 1.02 -3.91
N THR A 194 11.24 -0.18 -4.45
CA THR A 194 10.82 -0.51 -5.80
C THR A 194 9.72 -1.54 -5.72
N GLU A 195 8.60 -1.28 -6.39
CA GLU A 195 7.43 -2.17 -6.42
C GLU A 195 6.98 -2.40 -7.87
N THR A 196 6.47 -3.59 -8.16
CA THR A 196 5.85 -3.90 -9.46
C THR A 196 4.35 -3.72 -9.35
N LEU A 197 3.82 -2.69 -10.01
CA LEU A 197 2.39 -2.38 -10.01
C LEU A 197 1.69 -3.12 -11.13
N GLU A 198 0.64 -3.86 -10.80
CA GLU A 198 -0.23 -4.51 -11.77
C GLU A 198 -1.18 -3.50 -12.42
N PRO A 199 -1.54 -3.68 -13.70
CA PRO A 199 -2.48 -2.77 -14.34
C PRO A 199 -3.87 -2.89 -13.70
N ALA A 200 -4.61 -1.78 -13.70
CA ALA A 200 -6.00 -1.80 -13.27
C ALA A 200 -6.81 -2.84 -14.08
N GLU A 201 -7.60 -3.66 -13.38
CA GLU A 201 -8.46 -4.66 -14.02
C GLU A 201 -9.70 -3.99 -14.60
N PHE A 202 -9.82 -3.96 -15.94
CA PHE A 202 -10.99 -3.41 -16.62
C PHE A 202 -11.83 -4.51 -17.26
N ASP A 203 -13.12 -4.57 -16.91
CA ASP A 203 -14.07 -5.52 -17.50
C ASP A 203 -14.26 -5.35 -19.01
N THR A 204 -14.16 -4.12 -19.50
CA THR A 204 -14.32 -3.80 -20.92
C THR A 204 -13.35 -2.71 -21.36
N PHE A 205 -12.93 -2.76 -22.63
CA PHE A 205 -12.13 -1.69 -23.24
C PHE A 205 -12.83 -0.31 -23.16
N GLY A 206 -14.17 -0.29 -23.20
CA GLY A 206 -14.93 0.95 -23.02
C GLY A 206 -14.78 1.55 -21.62
N SER A 207 -14.69 0.70 -20.58
CA SER A 207 -14.43 1.11 -19.20
C SER A 207 -13.02 1.69 -19.05
N LEU A 208 -12.02 1.04 -19.65
CA LEU A 208 -10.64 1.53 -19.70
C LEU A 208 -10.57 2.94 -20.33
N VAL A 209 -11.21 3.12 -21.48
CA VAL A 209 -11.25 4.43 -22.17
C VAL A 209 -12.04 5.47 -21.36
N SER A 210 -13.13 5.10 -20.69
CA SER A 210 -13.89 6.06 -19.88
C SER A 210 -13.08 6.57 -18.68
N THR A 211 -12.36 5.69 -17.99
CA THR A 211 -11.50 6.07 -16.86
C THR A 211 -10.35 6.96 -17.34
N PHE A 212 -9.67 6.57 -18.43
CA PHE A 212 -8.63 7.41 -19.03
C PHE A 212 -9.14 8.80 -19.44
N VAL A 213 -10.37 8.90 -19.95
CA VAL A 213 -11.00 10.20 -20.29
C VAL A 213 -11.32 11.02 -19.04
N GLU A 214 -11.57 10.40 -17.90
CA GLU A 214 -11.78 11.10 -16.63
C GLU A 214 -10.47 11.64 -16.09
N ASP A 215 -9.45 10.81 -16.02
CA ASP A 215 -8.07 11.17 -15.63
C ASP A 215 -7.47 12.26 -16.53
N ALA A 216 -7.51 12.06 -17.85
CA ALA A 216 -6.95 13.02 -18.80
C ALA A 216 -7.63 14.40 -18.79
N LYS A 217 -8.83 14.55 -18.20
CA LYS A 217 -9.45 15.87 -18.00
C LYS A 217 -8.78 16.67 -16.89
N GLU A 218 -8.19 16.01 -15.91
CA GLU A 218 -7.58 16.64 -14.75
C GLU A 218 -6.13 17.07 -15.07
N ASP A 219 -5.40 16.28 -15.88
CA ASP A 219 -3.96 16.47 -16.10
C ASP A 219 -3.48 16.89 -17.50
N THR A 220 -4.35 17.00 -18.51
CA THR A 220 -3.89 17.28 -19.89
C THR A 220 -3.89 18.76 -20.26
N ASP A 221 -2.70 19.34 -20.53
CA ASP A 221 -2.50 20.72 -21.02
C ASP A 221 -2.71 20.87 -22.55
N GLY A 222 -3.50 19.98 -23.16
CA GLY A 222 -3.67 19.83 -24.62
C GLY A 222 -5.08 19.41 -25.05
N PRO A 223 -5.34 19.24 -26.37
CA PRO A 223 -6.66 18.85 -26.85
C PRO A 223 -7.00 17.42 -26.39
N LEU A 224 -7.83 17.30 -25.35
CA LEU A 224 -8.28 16.02 -24.75
C LEU A 224 -8.65 14.97 -25.81
N GLY A 225 -9.33 15.38 -26.89
CA GLY A 225 -9.73 14.47 -27.97
C GLY A 225 -8.55 13.81 -28.71
N LEU A 226 -7.39 14.45 -28.81
CA LEU A 226 -6.19 13.85 -29.41
C LEU A 226 -5.54 12.85 -28.47
N THR A 227 -5.44 13.19 -27.19
CA THR A 227 -4.89 12.31 -26.13
C THR A 227 -5.71 11.02 -26.04
N VAL A 228 -7.03 11.14 -25.99
CA VAL A 228 -7.97 10.00 -25.97
C VAL A 228 -7.88 9.20 -27.28
N ALA A 229 -7.75 9.85 -28.44
CA ALA A 229 -7.64 9.13 -29.70
C ALA A 229 -6.34 8.32 -29.80
N ASN A 230 -5.21 8.85 -29.31
CA ASN A 230 -3.94 8.12 -29.25
C ASN A 230 -4.06 6.90 -28.32
N PHE A 231 -4.59 7.11 -27.11
CA PHE A 231 -4.82 6.04 -26.15
C PHE A 231 -5.68 4.91 -26.73
N VAL A 232 -6.78 5.26 -27.40
CA VAL A 232 -7.67 4.28 -28.05
C VAL A 232 -6.94 3.53 -29.16
N VAL A 233 -6.13 4.18 -29.98
CA VAL A 233 -5.37 3.51 -31.06
C VAL A 233 -4.37 2.51 -30.49
N GLU A 234 -3.65 2.91 -29.45
CA GLU A 234 -2.61 2.12 -28.80
C GLU A 234 -3.16 0.90 -28.06
N HIS A 235 -4.29 1.06 -27.37
CA HIS A 235 -4.89 -0.01 -26.57
C HIS A 235 -6.00 -0.79 -27.30
N ASN A 236 -6.23 -0.45 -28.58
CA ASN A 236 -6.98 -1.18 -29.63
C ASN A 236 -6.92 -2.72 -29.60
N PRO A 237 -7.78 -3.51 -28.91
CA PRO A 237 -7.67 -4.98 -28.97
C PRO A 237 -7.91 -5.55 -30.39
N GLY A 238 -8.50 -4.75 -31.29
CA GLY A 238 -8.79 -5.09 -32.68
C GLY A 238 -7.65 -4.89 -33.69
N ASN A 239 -6.42 -4.56 -33.26
CA ASN A 239 -5.26 -4.29 -34.14
C ASN A 239 -5.59 -3.24 -35.23
N ALA A 240 -5.63 -1.97 -34.81
CA ALA A 240 -6.06 -0.87 -35.67
C ALA A 240 -5.15 -0.74 -36.91
N PRO A 241 -5.71 -0.50 -38.11
CA PRO A 241 -4.88 -0.32 -39.31
C PRO A 241 -4.04 0.98 -39.23
N ASP A 242 -2.95 1.08 -39.99
CA ASP A 242 -1.96 2.20 -39.95
C ASP A 242 -2.54 3.62 -40.08
N HIS A 243 -3.78 3.74 -40.53
CA HIS A 243 -4.51 5.00 -40.69
C HIS A 243 -5.54 5.25 -39.56
N ALA A 244 -5.53 4.43 -38.51
CA ALA A 244 -6.31 4.64 -37.31
C ALA A 244 -5.64 5.73 -36.47
N GLY A 245 -6.40 6.76 -36.14
CA GLY A 245 -5.93 7.92 -35.39
C GLY A 245 -6.48 9.23 -35.94
N PRO A 246 -6.31 10.34 -35.21
CA PRO A 246 -6.77 11.63 -35.65
C PRO A 246 -6.01 12.06 -36.93
N PRO A 247 -6.67 12.71 -37.89
CA PRO A 247 -5.98 13.18 -39.08
C PRO A 247 -4.93 14.23 -38.72
N SER A 248 -3.91 14.41 -39.58
CA SER A 248 -2.80 15.36 -39.36
C SER A 248 -3.20 16.82 -39.13
N HIS A 249 -4.47 17.16 -39.35
CA HIS A 249 -5.07 18.48 -39.20
C HIS A 249 -6.06 18.57 -38.02
N ALA A 250 -6.09 17.60 -37.11
CA ALA A 250 -6.98 17.56 -35.95
C ALA A 250 -6.57 18.46 -34.77
N GLY A 251 -5.80 19.53 -35.03
CA GLY A 251 -5.44 20.55 -34.05
C GLY A 251 -6.34 21.81 -34.16
N PRO A 252 -6.29 22.73 -33.19
CA PRO A 252 -6.96 24.02 -33.32
C PRO A 252 -6.48 24.74 -34.59
N PRO A 253 -7.33 25.54 -35.26
CA PRO A 253 -6.92 26.30 -36.42
C PRO A 253 -5.72 27.14 -36.02
N GLY A 254 -4.56 26.88 -36.62
CA GLY A 254 -3.36 27.65 -36.33
C GLY A 254 -3.64 29.13 -36.56
N ASP A 255 -3.15 29.99 -35.67
CA ASP A 255 -3.04 31.44 -35.87
C ASP A 255 -1.98 31.75 -36.95
N GLY A 256 -2.15 31.13 -38.11
CA GLY A 256 -1.36 31.31 -39.31
C GLY A 256 -2.19 32.06 -40.32
N ASP A 257 -1.78 33.30 -40.56
CA ASP A 257 -2.05 34.17 -41.71
C ASP A 257 -2.96 33.59 -42.80
N GLU A 258 -4.01 34.33 -43.16
CA GLU A 258 -5.00 33.99 -44.18
C GLU A 258 -4.37 33.73 -45.56
N THR A 259 -3.80 32.54 -45.78
CA THR A 259 -3.77 31.95 -47.12
C THR A 259 -5.01 31.07 -47.23
N LYS A 260 -6.03 31.61 -47.87
CA LYS A 260 -7.29 30.95 -48.18
C LYS A 260 -7.08 29.73 -49.07
N ASP A 261 -6.65 28.62 -48.50
CA ASP A 261 -6.86 27.31 -49.08
C ASP A 261 -8.27 26.87 -48.66
N ASN A 262 -9.23 27.35 -49.45
CA ASN A 262 -10.59 26.85 -49.43
C ASN A 262 -10.54 25.34 -49.66
N GLN A 263 -10.55 24.55 -48.59
CA GLN A 263 -11.12 23.21 -48.65
C GLN A 263 -12.61 23.39 -48.92
N GLY A 264 -12.94 23.49 -50.21
CA GLY A 264 -14.31 23.40 -50.68
C GLY A 264 -14.91 22.06 -50.26
N PRO A 265 -16.25 21.96 -50.17
CA PRO A 265 -16.90 20.68 -49.98
C PRO A 265 -16.45 19.68 -51.06
N PRO A 266 -16.43 18.36 -50.78
CA PRO A 266 -16.01 17.34 -51.73
C PRO A 266 -16.69 17.54 -53.09
N GLU A 267 -15.95 17.35 -54.20
CA GLU A 267 -16.41 17.53 -55.60
C GLU A 267 -17.62 16.67 -56.02
N HIS A 268 -18.29 15.98 -55.10
CA HIS A 268 -19.43 15.10 -55.35
C HIS A 268 -20.76 15.54 -54.72
N ALA A 269 -20.86 16.74 -54.15
CA ALA A 269 -22.17 17.34 -53.85
C ALA A 269 -22.78 17.96 -55.12
N GLY A 270 -23.18 17.11 -56.06
CA GLY A 270 -23.87 17.51 -57.29
C GLY A 270 -25.28 18.07 -56.99
N GLY A 271 -25.37 19.38 -56.80
CA GLY A 271 -26.61 20.14 -56.95
C GLY A 271 -26.83 20.55 -58.40
N PRO A 272 -28.08 20.61 -58.90
CA PRO A 272 -28.36 20.81 -60.32
C PRO A 272 -27.90 22.21 -60.76
N SER A 273 -27.04 22.24 -61.77
CA SER A 273 -26.70 23.49 -62.46
C SER A 273 -27.74 23.75 -63.54
N ASP A 274 -28.68 24.65 -63.26
CA ASP A 274 -29.47 25.31 -64.27
C ASP A 274 -28.56 26.25 -65.07
N GLU A 275 -28.40 25.99 -66.38
CA GLU A 275 -28.51 27.00 -67.45
C GLU A 275 -28.17 26.39 -68.83
N ASP A 276 -29.24 26.20 -69.59
CA ASP A 276 -29.40 26.09 -71.04
C ASP A 276 -28.20 26.40 -71.96
N LYS A 277 -27.90 25.46 -72.89
CA LYS A 277 -28.18 25.62 -74.34
C LYS A 277 -27.75 24.42 -75.21
N ASN A 278 -28.79 23.70 -75.66
CA ASN A 278 -29.09 23.29 -77.05
C ASN A 278 -28.13 22.41 -77.91
N GLY A 279 -28.69 21.26 -78.33
CA GLY A 279 -28.33 20.47 -79.53
C GLY A 279 -27.78 19.09 -79.16
N THR A 280 -28.48 17.95 -79.30
CA THR A 280 -29.37 17.53 -80.39
C THR A 280 -30.29 16.39 -79.93
N GLN A 281 -31.51 16.46 -80.45
CA GLN A 281 -32.65 15.55 -80.32
C GLN A 281 -32.42 14.16 -80.93
N GLY A 282 -32.85 13.11 -80.20
CA GLY A 282 -33.16 11.76 -80.69
C GLY A 282 -34.25 11.12 -79.79
N PRO A 283 -35.27 10.42 -80.32
CA PRO A 283 -36.62 10.29 -79.71
C PRO A 283 -36.82 8.99 -78.86
N PRO A 284 -38.00 8.80 -78.22
CA PRO A 284 -38.17 8.11 -76.94
C PRO A 284 -38.41 6.60 -77.06
N GLY A 285 -38.01 5.86 -76.04
CA GLY A 285 -38.51 4.51 -75.77
C GLY A 285 -39.50 4.55 -74.62
N GLU A 286 -40.78 4.76 -74.95
CA GLU A 286 -41.90 4.36 -74.10
C GLU A 286 -42.15 2.86 -74.34
N ASP A 287 -42.25 2.07 -73.27
CA ASP A 287 -43.03 0.84 -73.22
C ASP A 287 -43.48 0.62 -71.76
N ASP A 288 -44.44 1.45 -71.38
CA ASP A 288 -45.75 1.09 -70.84
C ASP A 288 -46.08 -0.40 -70.56
N LYS A 289 -46.83 -0.62 -69.45
CA LYS A 289 -47.72 -1.78 -69.06
C LYS A 289 -47.05 -2.85 -68.18
N ASP A 290 -47.60 -3.36 -67.08
CA ASP A 290 -48.96 -3.54 -66.53
C ASP A 290 -48.83 -3.62 -64.98
N ALA A 291 -49.65 -3.00 -64.11
CA ALA A 291 -51.07 -3.26 -63.77
C ALA A 291 -51.34 -4.58 -63.01
N ALA A 292 -52.14 -4.46 -61.94
CA ALA A 292 -52.77 -5.47 -61.05
C ALA A 292 -51.89 -6.03 -59.91
N ASP A 293 -52.35 -6.22 -58.67
CA ASP A 293 -53.66 -6.21 -57.99
C ASP A 293 -53.33 -6.07 -56.47
N GLY A 294 -54.08 -5.40 -55.58
CA GLY A 294 -55.51 -5.60 -55.29
C GLY A 294 -55.68 -6.88 -54.47
N ASP A 295 -55.39 -6.88 -53.17
CA ASP A 295 -56.38 -6.85 -52.06
C ASP A 295 -56.86 -8.26 -51.63
N GLU A 296 -57.57 -8.32 -50.50
CA GLU A 296 -58.13 -9.47 -49.74
C GLU A 296 -57.24 -9.89 -48.54
N ALA A 297 -57.51 -9.45 -47.30
CA ALA A 297 -58.61 -9.93 -46.41
C ALA A 297 -58.44 -11.43 -46.11
N ASP A 298 -58.61 -12.01 -44.93
CA ASP A 298 -59.22 -11.69 -43.64
C ASP A 298 -59.02 -13.01 -42.83
N ASP A 299 -58.71 -12.95 -41.54
CA ASP A 299 -59.18 -13.98 -40.60
C ASP A 299 -59.04 -13.45 -39.17
N GLU A 300 -60.12 -12.82 -38.75
CA GLU A 300 -60.54 -12.63 -37.37
C GLU A 300 -60.66 -13.97 -36.61
N ASN A 301 -60.30 -13.97 -35.33
CA ASN A 301 -60.91 -14.73 -34.22
C ASN A 301 -60.18 -14.19 -32.96
N GLU A 302 -60.70 -13.22 -32.20
CA GLU A 302 -61.86 -13.29 -31.28
C GLU A 302 -61.81 -14.57 -30.45
N ASP A 303 -61.35 -14.49 -29.20
CA ASP A 303 -62.19 -14.32 -27.98
C ASP A 303 -62.16 -15.67 -27.22
N GLU A 304 -62.23 -15.83 -25.91
CA GLU A 304 -62.66 -15.05 -24.74
C GLU A 304 -62.26 -15.90 -23.52
N GLU A 305 -61.94 -15.25 -22.39
CA GLU A 305 -62.38 -15.56 -21.00
C GLU A 305 -62.16 -17.00 -20.42
N GLU A 306 -62.05 -17.32 -19.12
CA GLU A 306 -62.51 -16.85 -17.81
C GLU A 306 -61.52 -17.47 -16.79
N GLU A 307 -60.98 -16.74 -15.81
CA GLU A 307 -61.53 -16.49 -14.46
C GLU A 307 -61.58 -17.69 -13.47
N ALA A 308 -61.31 -17.32 -12.22
CA ALA A 308 -61.76 -17.91 -10.95
C ALA A 308 -60.98 -19.11 -10.31
N GLU A 309 -60.18 -18.74 -9.31
CA GLU A 309 -60.48 -18.92 -7.88
C GLU A 309 -61.08 -20.26 -7.43
N THR A 310 -60.41 -20.99 -6.53
CA THR A 310 -61.07 -21.52 -5.31
C THR A 310 -60.10 -21.79 -4.17
N GLU A 311 -60.14 -20.90 -3.17
CA GLU A 311 -60.01 -21.21 -1.75
C GLU A 311 -60.91 -22.39 -1.33
N ARG A 312 -60.41 -23.32 -0.49
CA ARG A 312 -61.13 -23.89 0.68
C ARG A 312 -60.34 -24.94 1.48
N ARG A 313 -59.86 -24.49 2.65
CA ARG A 313 -60.15 -25.01 4.01
C ARG A 313 -60.15 -26.53 4.27
N GLY A 314 -59.17 -26.99 5.05
CA GLY A 314 -59.40 -27.35 6.46
C GLY A 314 -59.38 -28.84 6.89
N ASN A 315 -58.75 -29.06 8.07
CA ASN A 315 -58.69 -30.24 8.96
C ASN A 315 -57.75 -31.40 8.56
N GLY A 316 -56.82 -31.90 9.39
CA GLY A 316 -56.45 -31.63 10.77
C GLY A 316 -55.62 -32.79 11.37
N ASN A 317 -54.94 -32.49 12.47
CA ASN A 317 -54.41 -33.37 13.54
C ASN A 317 -53.00 -34.02 13.48
N GLY A 318 -52.16 -33.52 14.40
CA GLY A 318 -51.16 -34.27 15.20
C GLY A 318 -49.73 -33.84 14.92
N GLY A 319 -48.94 -33.21 15.81
CA GLY A 319 -49.00 -32.92 17.24
C GLY A 319 -47.54 -32.76 17.69
N GLY A 320 -47.16 -31.63 18.30
CA GLY A 320 -45.78 -31.35 18.79
C GLY A 320 -45.44 -32.06 20.11
N PRO A 321 -44.51 -31.58 20.96
CA PRO A 321 -43.49 -30.52 20.81
C PRO A 321 -42.06 -31.04 21.26
N PRO A 322 -41.03 -30.20 21.50
CA PRO A 322 -39.61 -30.59 21.52
C PRO A 322 -39.04 -30.88 22.93
N GLU A 323 -37.93 -31.64 22.99
CA GLU A 323 -36.99 -31.71 24.13
C GLU A 323 -35.60 -31.41 23.54
N ASP A 324 -34.97 -30.26 23.78
CA ASP A 324 -34.24 -29.85 24.98
C ASP A 324 -33.28 -30.91 25.53
N VAL A 325 -31.99 -30.80 25.17
CA VAL A 325 -30.89 -31.09 26.09
C VAL A 325 -29.68 -30.24 25.72
N GLY A 326 -29.37 -29.27 26.58
CA GLY A 326 -28.12 -28.51 26.61
C GLY A 326 -26.90 -29.36 27.06
N PRO A 327 -25.75 -28.69 27.30
CA PRO A 327 -24.42 -29.29 27.23
C PRO A 327 -23.98 -30.00 28.53
N LYS A 328 -23.01 -30.90 28.38
CA LYS A 328 -22.05 -31.30 29.41
C LYS A 328 -20.65 -31.32 28.82
#